data_AF-A0A3D4NZX7-F1
#
_entry.id   AF-A0A3D4NZX7-F1
#
_cell.length_a   1.000
_cell.length_b   1.000
_cell.length_c   1.000
_cell.angle_alpha   90.00
_cell.angle_beta   90.00
_cell.angle_gamma   90.00
#
_symmetry.space_group_name_H-M   'P 1'
#
loop_
_entity.id
_entity.type
_entity.pdbx_description
1 polymer ?
#
loop_
_entity_poly.entity_id
_entity_poly.type
_entity_poly.pdbx_seq_one_letter_code
_entity_poly.pdbx_strand_id
1 'polypeptide(L)'
;MTYTRLNRSAATLTKNRTEGSISPFSGMCVTCVDGCIGMCEIGKSAYRGAEVLYPQPFGIITAASEKDYPVDLSHFSIMGTAVGAYGVEADSDKATFEKVNIETAVGRDKGIKLRVPFVLGGMGSTNVAKQNWPGLAIGAAICGVILTVGENVCAMDEDAEIKNGRIVRSPDMEMRVGLFQKWQDGYGTVVVQANVEDTRLGVQEYAINKLGIQAVELKWGQGAKDIGGEVKIKSLAKAQELKRRGYIVLPDPEDPSVIQAFEKGSFKEFERHSRLGMVEEESFMRRVEELRKAGAKYVF
;
A
#
# COMPACT_ATOMS: atom_id res chain seq x y z
N MET A 1 1.80 25.04 -20.35
CA MET A 1 0.88 23.88 -20.34
C MET A 1 0.81 23.37 -18.91
N THR A 2 -0.39 23.05 -18.40
CA THR A 2 -0.52 22.42 -17.08
C THR A 2 -0.57 20.92 -17.26
N TYR A 3 0.28 20.20 -16.53
CA TYR A 3 0.39 18.75 -16.54
C TYR A 3 -0.65 18.07 -15.64
N THR A 4 -1.61 18.82 -15.12
CA THR A 4 -2.63 18.29 -14.20
C THR A 4 -3.93 19.07 -14.29
N ARG A 5 -5.04 18.38 -14.04
CA ARG A 5 -6.36 18.99 -13.89
C ARG A 5 -6.57 19.34 -12.43
N LEU A 6 -6.24 20.57 -12.06
CA LEU A 6 -6.47 21.07 -10.70
C LEU A 6 -7.97 21.21 -10.40
N ASN A 7 -8.36 20.88 -9.18
CA ASN A 7 -9.69 21.09 -8.59
C ASN A 7 -10.87 20.31 -9.21
N ARG A 8 -10.57 19.26 -9.98
CA ARG A 8 -11.56 18.30 -10.48
C ARG A 8 -10.88 16.96 -10.72
N SER A 9 -11.55 15.88 -10.34
CA SER A 9 -11.13 14.54 -10.69
C SER A 9 -12.29 13.57 -10.73
N ALA A 10 -12.26 12.65 -11.68
CA ALA A 10 -13.15 11.49 -11.69
C ALA A 10 -12.95 10.62 -10.44
N ALA A 11 -11.70 10.53 -9.94
CA ALA A 11 -11.37 9.77 -8.75
C ALA A 11 -12.10 10.29 -7.50
N THR A 12 -12.26 11.60 -7.34
CA THR A 12 -12.94 12.20 -6.17
C THR A 12 -14.40 12.57 -6.44
N LEU A 13 -14.94 12.21 -7.62
CA LEU A 13 -16.27 12.60 -8.12
C LEU A 13 -16.48 14.12 -7.97
N THR A 14 -15.54 14.90 -8.50
CA THR A 14 -15.54 16.38 -8.44
C THR A 14 -15.49 16.98 -9.84
N LYS A 15 -16.17 18.12 -10.02
CA LYS A 15 -16.22 18.83 -11.30
C LYS A 15 -16.36 20.34 -11.14
N ASN A 16 -15.72 21.10 -12.03
CA ASN A 16 -15.92 22.54 -12.13
C ASN A 16 -17.33 22.86 -12.67
N ARG A 17 -17.90 24.01 -12.26
CA ARG A 17 -19.18 24.50 -12.78
C ARG A 17 -19.09 24.89 -14.26
N THR A 18 -18.00 25.53 -14.66
CA THR A 18 -17.76 26.02 -16.02
C THR A 18 -16.61 25.24 -16.67
N GLU A 19 -16.91 24.06 -17.19
CA GLU A 19 -15.89 23.13 -17.71
C GLU A 19 -15.03 23.72 -18.84
N GLY A 20 -15.61 24.59 -19.68
CA GLY A 20 -14.91 25.26 -20.77
C GLY A 20 -14.17 26.56 -20.39
N SER A 21 -14.26 27.01 -19.13
CA SER A 21 -13.65 28.27 -18.69
C SER A 21 -13.05 28.11 -17.29
N ILE A 22 -11.83 27.59 -17.26
CA ILE A 22 -11.08 27.23 -16.05
C ILE A 22 -9.72 27.91 -16.08
N SER A 23 -9.33 28.53 -14.98
CA SER A 23 -7.97 29.04 -14.78
C SER A 23 -6.99 27.87 -14.75
N PRO A 24 -5.98 27.83 -15.64
CA PRO A 24 -5.01 26.73 -15.67
C PRO A 24 -4.07 26.74 -14.46
N PHE A 25 -3.95 27.87 -13.75
CA PHE A 25 -3.05 28.02 -12.62
C PHE A 25 -3.68 27.58 -11.30
N SER A 26 -4.96 27.88 -11.10
CA SER A 26 -5.66 27.53 -9.87
C SER A 26 -6.63 26.37 -10.01
N GLY A 27 -7.03 25.98 -11.22
CA GLY A 27 -8.12 25.02 -11.42
C GLY A 27 -9.51 25.55 -11.08
N MET A 28 -9.65 26.83 -10.70
CA MET A 28 -10.94 27.46 -10.46
C MET A 28 -11.64 27.79 -11.77
N CYS A 29 -12.96 27.87 -11.75
CA CYS A 29 -13.72 28.55 -12.80
C CYS A 29 -13.20 29.99 -12.97
N VAL A 30 -13.08 30.48 -14.21
CA VAL A 30 -12.66 31.88 -14.47
C VAL A 30 -13.56 32.87 -13.72
N THR A 31 -14.85 32.54 -13.60
CA THR A 31 -15.79 33.26 -12.74
C THR A 31 -16.26 32.36 -11.60
N CYS A 32 -15.65 32.54 -10.42
CA CYS A 32 -16.18 32.00 -9.18
C CYS A 32 -17.28 32.94 -8.67
N VAL A 33 -18.46 32.39 -8.37
CA VAL A 33 -19.61 33.18 -7.91
C VAL A 33 -19.91 32.83 -6.46
N ASP A 34 -20.36 33.82 -5.71
CA ASP A 34 -20.97 33.59 -4.41
C ASP A 34 -22.22 32.69 -4.57
N GLY A 35 -22.45 31.79 -3.61
CA GLY A 35 -23.54 30.80 -3.66
C GLY A 35 -23.36 29.67 -4.70
N CYS A 36 -22.15 29.48 -5.25
CA CYS A 36 -21.88 28.39 -6.19
C CYS A 36 -22.10 27.01 -5.53
N ILE A 37 -23.09 26.26 -6.00
CA ILE A 37 -23.33 24.85 -5.63
C ILE A 37 -22.35 23.86 -6.30
N GLY A 38 -21.25 24.38 -6.87
CA GLY A 38 -20.31 23.61 -7.66
C GLY A 38 -19.61 22.54 -6.84
N MET A 39 -19.53 21.33 -7.40
CA MET A 39 -18.87 20.18 -6.78
C MET A 39 -17.39 20.07 -7.15
N CYS A 40 -16.71 21.21 -7.34
CA CYS A 40 -15.25 21.20 -7.54
C CYS A 40 -14.56 20.84 -6.22
N GLU A 41 -13.28 20.49 -6.26
CA GLU A 41 -12.57 20.07 -5.05
C GLU A 41 -12.56 21.18 -3.98
N ILE A 42 -12.45 22.47 -4.37
CA ILE A 42 -12.55 23.60 -3.42
C ILE A 42 -13.92 23.60 -2.73
N GLY A 43 -15.00 23.61 -3.53
CA GLY A 43 -16.36 23.71 -3.01
C GLY A 43 -16.72 22.51 -2.15
N LYS A 44 -16.46 21.30 -2.64
CA LYS A 44 -16.74 20.06 -1.92
C LYS A 44 -15.89 19.94 -0.66
N SER A 45 -14.62 20.36 -0.67
CA SER A 45 -13.76 20.30 0.52
C SER A 45 -14.18 21.27 1.62
N ALA A 46 -14.80 22.41 1.28
CA ALA A 46 -15.24 23.40 2.26
C ALA A 46 -16.28 22.84 3.26
N TYR A 47 -17.09 21.86 2.86
CA TYR A 47 -18.10 21.26 3.74
C TYR A 47 -18.00 19.72 3.87
N ARG A 48 -17.19 19.05 3.05
CA ARG A 48 -16.93 17.59 3.09
C ARG A 48 -15.44 17.23 2.99
N GLY A 49 -14.56 18.08 3.53
CA GLY A 49 -13.09 17.96 3.40
C GLY A 49 -12.53 16.55 3.58
N ALA A 50 -12.86 15.88 4.69
CA ALA A 50 -12.39 14.52 4.99
C ALA A 50 -12.82 13.48 3.93
N GLU A 51 -13.95 13.68 3.26
CA GLU A 51 -14.45 12.76 2.25
C GLU A 51 -13.78 12.93 0.88
N VAL A 52 -13.29 14.13 0.58
CA VAL A 52 -12.63 14.46 -0.70
C VAL A 52 -11.18 13.96 -0.75
N LEU A 53 -10.62 13.58 0.41
CA LEU A 53 -9.28 12.99 0.49
C LEU A 53 -9.16 11.63 -0.22
N TYR A 54 -10.28 10.92 -0.39
CA TYR A 54 -10.31 9.54 -0.88
C TYR A 54 -10.91 9.41 -2.27
N PRO A 55 -10.38 8.50 -3.12
CA PRO A 55 -11.08 8.05 -4.31
C PRO A 55 -12.46 7.44 -3.98
N GLN A 56 -13.44 7.69 -4.83
CA GLN A 56 -14.84 7.30 -4.66
C GLN A 56 -15.38 6.55 -5.89
N PRO A 57 -16.20 5.50 -5.71
CA PRO A 57 -16.59 4.89 -4.42
C PRO A 57 -15.46 4.09 -3.76
N PHE A 58 -15.34 4.22 -2.44
CA PHE A 58 -14.32 3.52 -1.66
C PHE A 58 -14.45 1.99 -1.75
N GLY A 59 -13.33 1.30 -1.98
CA GLY A 59 -13.18 -0.15 -1.81
C GLY A 59 -13.54 -1.04 -3.02
N ILE A 60 -14.33 -0.54 -3.97
CA ILE A 60 -14.79 -1.30 -5.16
C ILE A 60 -14.23 -0.76 -6.48
N ILE A 61 -13.23 0.12 -6.41
CA ILE A 61 -12.60 0.74 -7.58
C ILE A 61 -11.09 0.65 -7.49
N THR A 62 -10.44 0.84 -8.64
CA THR A 62 -9.06 1.29 -8.73
C THR A 62 -9.05 2.69 -9.33
N ALA A 63 -8.27 3.60 -8.75
CA ALA A 63 -8.10 4.96 -9.26
C ALA A 63 -6.66 5.14 -9.74
N ALA A 64 -6.50 5.82 -10.86
CA ALA A 64 -5.21 6.17 -11.45
C ALA A 64 -5.01 7.70 -11.44
N SER A 65 -3.81 8.13 -11.83
CA SER A 65 -3.47 9.55 -11.97
C SER A 65 -4.14 10.17 -13.20
N GLU A 66 -4.68 11.38 -13.07
CA GLU A 66 -5.12 12.23 -14.21
C GLU A 66 -4.07 13.27 -14.62
N LYS A 67 -2.83 13.13 -14.13
CA LYS A 67 -1.70 13.96 -14.57
C LYS A 67 -1.31 13.58 -16.00
N ASP A 68 -1.08 14.60 -16.81
CA ASP A 68 -0.48 14.53 -18.14
C ASP A 68 1.05 14.58 -17.97
N TYR A 69 1.69 13.42 -18.00
CA TYR A 69 3.14 13.36 -17.83
C TYR A 69 3.82 13.71 -19.16
N PRO A 70 4.82 14.62 -19.16
CA PRO A 70 5.47 15.06 -20.40
C PRO A 70 6.27 13.97 -21.12
N VAL A 71 6.45 12.81 -20.47
CA VAL A 71 7.12 11.63 -20.99
C VAL A 71 6.29 10.43 -20.56
N ASP A 72 6.04 9.53 -21.51
CA ASP A 72 5.41 8.23 -21.28
C ASP A 72 6.19 7.13 -22.04
N LEU A 73 5.68 5.90 -22.01
CA LEU A 73 6.33 4.78 -22.69
C LEU A 73 6.37 4.93 -24.22
N SER A 74 5.55 5.78 -24.84
CA SER A 74 5.59 6.03 -26.29
C SER A 74 6.81 6.85 -26.72
N HIS A 75 7.42 7.58 -25.78
CA HIS A 75 8.67 8.32 -26.00
C HIS A 75 9.92 7.42 -25.90
N PHE A 76 9.74 6.15 -25.52
CA PHE A 76 10.82 5.21 -25.30
C PHE A 76 10.74 4.07 -26.33
N SER A 77 11.78 3.94 -27.14
CA SER A 77 11.95 2.83 -28.08
C SER A 77 13.19 2.01 -27.71
N ILE A 78 13.00 0.71 -27.45
CA ILE A 78 14.12 -0.22 -27.31
C ILE A 78 14.53 -0.67 -28.71
N MET A 79 15.67 -0.17 -29.19
CA MET A 79 16.22 -0.60 -30.48
C MET A 79 16.87 -1.98 -30.31
N GLY A 80 16.31 -2.97 -31.00
CA GLY A 80 16.94 -4.29 -31.10
C GLY A 80 18.23 -4.25 -31.94
N THR A 81 19.03 -5.31 -31.82
CA THR A 81 20.17 -5.57 -32.71
C THR A 81 19.80 -6.64 -33.74
N ALA A 82 20.26 -6.48 -34.98
CA ALA A 82 20.12 -7.51 -36.03
C ALA A 82 21.29 -8.51 -36.03
N VAL A 83 22.25 -8.35 -35.12
CA VAL A 83 23.45 -9.20 -35.02
C VAL A 83 23.67 -9.68 -33.59
N GLY A 84 24.04 -10.96 -33.47
CA GLY A 84 24.33 -11.60 -32.19
C GLY A 84 23.08 -12.09 -31.45
N ALA A 85 23.32 -12.81 -30.35
CA ALA A 85 22.32 -13.23 -29.38
C ALA A 85 22.94 -13.20 -27.98
N TYR A 86 22.13 -12.97 -26.94
CA TYR A 86 22.55 -13.01 -25.55
C TYR A 86 21.81 -14.12 -24.80
N GLY A 87 22.54 -14.95 -24.07
CA GLY A 87 21.99 -16.11 -23.34
C GLY A 87 21.85 -17.39 -24.18
N VAL A 88 21.94 -17.29 -25.50
CA VAL A 88 21.98 -18.42 -26.45
C VAL A 88 22.99 -18.15 -27.56
N GLU A 89 23.35 -19.18 -28.31
CA GLU A 89 24.23 -19.07 -29.48
C GLU A 89 23.59 -18.20 -30.57
N ALA A 90 24.42 -17.36 -31.21
CA ALA A 90 24.00 -16.47 -32.28
C ALA A 90 23.83 -17.24 -33.61
N ASP A 91 22.79 -18.07 -33.67
CA ASP A 91 22.46 -18.96 -34.78
C ASP A 91 20.94 -18.95 -35.03
N SER A 92 20.52 -18.92 -36.29
CA SER A 92 19.11 -18.76 -36.67
C SER A 92 18.22 -19.92 -36.23
N ASP A 93 18.76 -21.12 -36.05
CA ASP A 93 18.00 -22.30 -35.60
C ASP A 93 17.95 -22.38 -34.06
N LYS A 94 18.77 -21.58 -33.36
CA LYS A 94 18.88 -21.59 -31.88
C LYS A 94 18.31 -20.34 -31.22
N ALA A 95 18.44 -19.17 -31.84
CA ALA A 95 18.04 -17.87 -31.27
C ALA A 95 16.54 -17.58 -31.47
N THR A 96 15.69 -18.42 -30.89
CA THR A 96 14.22 -18.27 -30.95
C THR A 96 13.66 -17.62 -29.68
N PHE A 97 12.46 -17.02 -29.78
CA PHE A 97 11.88 -16.25 -28.67
C PHE A 97 11.54 -17.09 -27.44
N GLU A 98 11.28 -18.39 -27.62
CA GLU A 98 10.98 -19.34 -26.54
C GLU A 98 12.21 -19.62 -25.67
N LYS A 99 13.41 -19.25 -26.12
CA LYS A 99 14.65 -19.37 -25.35
C LYS A 99 14.92 -18.18 -24.44
N VAL A 100 14.12 -17.11 -24.53
CA VAL A 100 14.27 -15.94 -23.68
C VAL A 100 14.07 -16.33 -22.23
N ASN A 101 15.10 -16.07 -21.42
CA ASN A 101 15.05 -16.27 -19.97
C ASN A 101 14.96 -14.89 -19.28
N ILE A 102 13.85 -14.64 -18.60
CA ILE A 102 13.61 -13.42 -17.80
C ILE A 102 13.74 -13.66 -16.29
N GLU A 103 14.24 -14.83 -15.89
CA GLU A 103 14.57 -15.10 -14.50
C GLU A 103 15.62 -14.10 -14.01
N THR A 104 15.44 -13.67 -12.77
CA THR A 104 16.34 -12.71 -12.14
C THR A 104 16.51 -13.05 -10.66
N ALA A 105 17.31 -12.26 -9.94
CA ALA A 105 17.50 -12.45 -8.53
C ALA A 105 17.67 -11.11 -7.79
N VAL A 106 17.11 -11.06 -6.58
CA VAL A 106 17.13 -9.91 -5.68
C VAL A 106 17.85 -10.28 -4.38
N GLY A 107 18.33 -9.25 -3.67
CA GLY A 107 19.12 -9.39 -2.45
C GLY A 107 20.62 -9.29 -2.74
N ARG A 108 21.38 -8.87 -1.73
CA ARG A 108 22.84 -8.66 -1.84
C ARG A 108 23.60 -9.91 -2.30
N ASP A 109 23.14 -11.09 -1.90
CA ASP A 109 23.68 -12.40 -2.27
C ASP A 109 23.00 -13.02 -3.51
N LYS A 110 22.05 -12.31 -4.15
CA LYS A 110 21.17 -12.83 -5.21
C LYS A 110 20.45 -14.12 -4.79
N GLY A 111 20.16 -14.27 -3.50
CA GLY A 111 19.57 -15.48 -2.93
C GLY A 111 18.07 -15.59 -3.11
N ILE A 112 17.35 -14.52 -3.45
CA ILE A 112 15.92 -14.57 -3.81
C ILE A 112 15.84 -14.70 -5.33
N LYS A 113 15.53 -15.89 -5.83
CA LYS A 113 15.35 -16.14 -7.27
C LYS A 113 13.92 -15.79 -7.68
N LEU A 114 13.75 -15.11 -8.80
CA LEU A 114 12.46 -14.76 -9.37
C LEU A 114 12.34 -15.36 -10.77
N ARG A 115 11.18 -15.94 -11.11
CA ARG A 115 10.96 -16.46 -12.46
C ARG A 115 10.73 -15.33 -13.47
N VAL A 116 10.22 -14.21 -12.98
CA VAL A 116 9.85 -13.03 -13.75
C VAL A 116 10.21 -11.75 -12.98
N PRO A 117 10.56 -10.64 -13.64
CA PRO A 117 11.16 -9.48 -13.01
C PRO A 117 10.13 -8.47 -12.48
N PHE A 118 9.13 -8.93 -11.72
CA PHE A 118 8.19 -8.05 -11.03
C PHE A 118 7.93 -8.50 -9.59
N VAL A 119 7.40 -7.58 -8.79
CA VAL A 119 7.06 -7.79 -7.38
C VAL A 119 5.64 -7.29 -7.11
N LEU A 120 4.92 -7.95 -6.21
CA LEU A 120 3.64 -7.46 -5.71
C LEU A 120 3.87 -6.70 -4.41
N GLY A 121 3.75 -5.37 -4.48
CA GLY A 121 4.01 -4.48 -3.35
C GLY A 121 2.94 -4.54 -2.26
N GLY A 122 3.29 -3.98 -1.08
CA GLY A 122 2.40 -3.93 0.08
C GLY A 122 1.15 -3.10 -0.19
N MET A 123 -0.02 -3.74 -0.06
CA MET A 123 -1.31 -3.08 -0.21
C MET A 123 -1.77 -2.46 1.11
N GLY A 124 -2.05 -1.16 1.11
CA GLY A 124 -2.37 -0.42 2.34
C GLY A 124 -3.73 -0.73 2.97
N SER A 125 -4.74 -1.13 2.18
CA SER A 125 -6.05 -1.51 2.73
C SER A 125 -6.07 -3.00 3.08
N THR A 126 -5.93 -3.30 4.38
CA THR A 126 -5.87 -4.68 4.88
C THR A 126 -7.08 -5.51 4.47
N ASN A 127 -8.29 -4.92 4.51
CA ASN A 127 -9.54 -5.59 4.14
C ASN A 127 -9.64 -5.86 2.62
N VAL A 128 -9.35 -4.86 1.77
CA VAL A 128 -9.39 -5.05 0.31
C VAL A 128 -8.33 -6.06 -0.12
N ALA A 129 -7.14 -6.00 0.48
CA ALA A 129 -6.09 -6.99 0.25
C ALA A 129 -6.53 -8.39 0.70
N LYS A 130 -7.19 -8.53 1.86
CA LYS A 130 -7.66 -9.82 2.39
C LYS A 130 -8.63 -10.50 1.43
N GLN A 131 -9.58 -9.76 0.88
CA GLN A 131 -10.59 -10.28 -0.05
C GLN A 131 -9.98 -10.87 -1.33
N ASN A 132 -8.84 -10.33 -1.78
CA ASN A 132 -8.14 -10.78 -2.98
C ASN A 132 -6.91 -11.66 -2.68
N TRP A 133 -6.60 -11.88 -1.39
CA TRP A 133 -5.34 -12.49 -0.96
C TRP A 133 -5.12 -13.90 -1.50
N PRO A 134 -6.13 -14.81 -1.54
CA PRO A 134 -5.93 -16.14 -2.09
C PRO A 134 -5.41 -16.12 -3.53
N GLY A 135 -5.95 -15.26 -4.39
CA GLY A 135 -5.49 -15.12 -5.77
C GLY A 135 -4.07 -14.54 -5.85
N LEU A 136 -3.80 -13.50 -5.06
CA LEU A 136 -2.48 -12.85 -5.02
C LEU A 136 -1.39 -13.78 -4.49
N ALA A 137 -1.64 -14.47 -3.38
CA ALA A 137 -0.68 -15.36 -2.73
C ALA A 137 -0.35 -16.58 -3.59
N ILE A 138 -1.38 -17.26 -4.09
CA ILE A 138 -1.20 -18.47 -4.91
C ILE A 138 -0.56 -18.10 -6.25
N GLY A 139 -1.06 -17.05 -6.90
CA GLY A 139 -0.51 -16.57 -8.17
C GLY A 139 0.95 -16.13 -8.03
N ALA A 140 1.28 -15.35 -7.00
CA ALA A 140 2.66 -14.91 -6.76
C ALA A 140 3.62 -16.06 -6.48
N ALA A 141 3.19 -17.05 -5.69
CA ALA A 141 3.99 -18.22 -5.37
C ALA A 141 4.27 -19.07 -6.62
N ILE A 142 3.24 -19.37 -7.42
CA ILE A 142 3.38 -20.14 -8.67
C ILE A 142 4.24 -19.39 -9.70
N CYS A 143 4.03 -18.07 -9.84
CA CYS A 143 4.85 -17.24 -10.70
C CYS A 143 6.27 -17.03 -10.16
N GLY A 144 6.58 -17.47 -8.94
CA GLY A 144 7.90 -17.33 -8.33
C GLY A 144 8.33 -15.87 -8.19
N VAL A 145 7.45 -15.01 -7.66
CA VAL A 145 7.71 -13.58 -7.44
C VAL A 145 7.66 -13.20 -5.97
N ILE A 146 8.10 -11.98 -5.65
CA ILE A 146 7.98 -11.42 -4.30
C ILE A 146 6.54 -10.97 -4.06
N LEU A 147 5.97 -11.33 -2.90
CA LEU A 147 4.70 -10.80 -2.40
C LEU A 147 4.89 -10.14 -1.04
N THR A 148 4.64 -8.84 -0.97
CA THR A 148 4.71 -8.07 0.28
C THR A 148 3.35 -8.01 0.97
N VAL A 149 3.29 -8.53 2.19
CA VAL A 149 2.20 -8.27 3.15
C VAL A 149 2.35 -6.85 3.66
N GLY A 150 1.33 -6.02 3.47
CA GLY A 150 1.31 -4.64 3.93
C GLY A 150 1.25 -4.50 5.46
N GLU A 151 1.47 -3.27 5.93
CA GLU A 151 1.43 -2.90 7.36
C GLU A 151 0.07 -3.16 8.05
N ASN A 152 0.09 -3.21 9.38
CA ASN A 152 -1.06 -3.25 10.30
C ASN A 152 -1.99 -4.47 10.19
N VAL A 153 -1.62 -5.52 9.46
CA VAL A 153 -2.42 -6.74 9.35
C VAL A 153 -2.73 -7.33 10.73
N CYS A 154 -1.71 -7.53 11.57
CA CYS A 154 -1.89 -8.17 12.88
C CYS A 154 -2.76 -7.35 13.84
N ALA A 155 -2.68 -6.02 13.78
CA ALA A 155 -3.43 -5.18 14.69
C ALA A 155 -4.87 -4.91 14.24
N MET A 156 -5.14 -5.03 12.93
CA MET A 156 -6.49 -4.93 12.38
C MET A 156 -7.25 -6.24 12.56
N ASP A 157 -6.54 -7.36 12.67
CA ASP A 157 -7.09 -8.68 12.97
C ASP A 157 -7.82 -8.68 14.33
N GLU A 158 -9.10 -9.03 14.30
CA GLU A 158 -9.98 -9.12 15.47
C GLU A 158 -9.62 -10.32 16.34
N ASP A 159 -9.13 -11.39 15.71
CA ASP A 159 -8.76 -12.64 16.36
C ASP A 159 -7.28 -12.67 16.77
N ALA A 160 -6.59 -11.52 16.68
CA ALA A 160 -5.21 -11.40 17.11
C ALA A 160 -5.05 -11.43 18.63
N GLU A 161 -4.08 -12.22 19.10
CA GLU A 161 -3.69 -12.30 20.50
C GLU A 161 -2.47 -11.42 20.75
N ILE A 162 -2.64 -10.39 21.57
CA ILE A 162 -1.56 -9.48 21.99
C ILE A 162 -1.30 -9.69 23.48
N LYS A 163 -0.06 -10.02 23.85
CA LYS A 163 0.38 -10.17 25.26
C LYS A 163 1.57 -9.26 25.51
N ASN A 164 1.50 -8.47 26.59
CA ASN A 164 2.56 -7.52 26.97
C ASN A 164 2.96 -6.56 25.83
N GLY A 165 1.98 -6.11 25.05
CA GLY A 165 2.20 -5.21 23.91
C GLY A 165 2.89 -5.86 22.69
N ARG A 166 3.02 -7.19 22.65
CA ARG A 166 3.61 -7.95 21.53
C ARG A 166 2.57 -8.88 20.93
N ILE A 167 2.58 -9.02 19.61
CA ILE A 167 1.74 -9.99 18.92
C ILE A 167 2.25 -11.41 19.23
N VAL A 168 1.33 -12.29 19.62
CA VAL A 168 1.61 -13.71 19.90
C VAL A 168 0.97 -14.60 18.84
N ARG A 169 -0.18 -14.17 18.30
CA ARG A 169 -0.90 -14.87 17.24
C ARG A 169 -1.73 -13.90 16.40
N SER A 170 -1.74 -14.08 15.09
CA SER A 170 -2.67 -13.40 14.18
C SER A 170 -3.12 -14.38 13.08
N PRO A 171 -4.37 -14.86 13.12
CA PRO A 171 -4.94 -15.70 12.06
C PRO A 171 -4.86 -15.08 10.66
N ASP A 172 -5.03 -13.76 10.52
CA ASP A 172 -4.90 -13.10 9.20
C ASP A 172 -3.45 -13.18 8.69
N MET A 173 -2.45 -12.92 9.53
CA MET A 173 -1.05 -13.06 9.14
C MET A 173 -0.66 -14.52 8.85
N GLU A 174 -1.12 -15.47 9.67
CA GLU A 174 -0.94 -16.92 9.46
C GLU A 174 -1.48 -17.35 8.09
N MET A 175 -2.72 -16.96 7.76
CA MET A 175 -3.33 -17.24 6.46
C MET A 175 -2.52 -16.63 5.32
N ARG A 176 -2.09 -15.38 5.46
CA ARG A 176 -1.41 -14.67 4.38
C ARG A 176 -0.06 -15.28 4.01
N VAL A 177 0.75 -15.58 5.03
CA VAL A 177 2.07 -16.22 4.87
C VAL A 177 1.91 -17.68 4.46
N GLY A 178 1.02 -18.42 5.12
CA GLY A 178 0.81 -19.84 4.88
C GLY A 178 0.31 -20.16 3.47
N LEU A 179 -0.58 -19.33 2.91
CA LEU A 179 -1.02 -19.52 1.52
C LEU A 179 0.13 -19.37 0.52
N PHE A 180 1.02 -18.39 0.69
CA PHE A 180 2.17 -18.25 -0.20
C PHE A 180 3.12 -19.46 -0.05
N GLN A 181 3.52 -19.78 1.19
CA GLN A 181 4.46 -20.86 1.48
C GLN A 181 3.95 -22.24 1.01
N LYS A 182 2.64 -22.48 1.07
CA LYS A 182 2.03 -23.73 0.59
C LYS A 182 2.28 -24.00 -0.89
N TRP A 183 2.35 -22.96 -1.71
CA TRP A 183 2.47 -23.06 -3.17
C TRP A 183 3.86 -22.69 -3.70
N GLN A 184 4.76 -22.26 -2.82
CA GLN A 184 6.11 -21.85 -3.18
C GLN A 184 6.98 -23.09 -3.49
N ASP A 185 7.74 -23.04 -4.59
CA ASP A 185 8.61 -24.11 -5.06
C ASP A 185 10.11 -23.76 -4.98
N GLY A 186 10.46 -22.74 -4.18
CA GLY A 186 11.83 -22.22 -4.00
C GLY A 186 12.11 -20.91 -4.74
N TYR A 187 11.24 -20.49 -5.66
CA TYR A 187 11.27 -19.14 -6.24
C TYR A 187 10.37 -18.18 -5.46
N GLY A 188 10.63 -16.88 -5.59
CA GLY A 188 9.90 -15.83 -4.89
C GLY A 188 10.18 -15.80 -3.38
N THR A 189 9.54 -14.86 -2.69
CA THR A 189 9.48 -14.83 -1.23
C THR A 189 8.29 -14.01 -0.78
N VAL A 190 7.73 -14.36 0.38
CA VAL A 190 6.82 -13.47 1.10
C VAL A 190 7.64 -12.48 1.94
N VAL A 191 7.24 -11.22 1.95
CA VAL A 191 7.87 -10.15 2.73
C VAL A 191 6.84 -9.58 3.69
N VAL A 192 7.20 -9.38 4.95
CA VAL A 192 6.32 -8.66 5.90
C VAL A 192 6.83 -7.25 6.11
N GLN A 193 6.03 -6.30 5.63
CA GLN A 193 6.23 -4.88 5.82
C GLN A 193 5.79 -4.47 7.23
N ALA A 194 6.58 -3.63 7.90
CA ALA A 194 6.21 -3.05 9.18
C ALA A 194 6.44 -1.55 9.23
N ASN A 195 5.44 -0.85 9.77
CA ASN A 195 5.55 0.55 10.13
C ASN A 195 5.87 0.73 11.63
N VAL A 196 5.69 1.95 12.16
CA VAL A 196 5.94 2.27 13.57
C VAL A 196 5.08 1.42 14.52
N GLU A 197 3.79 1.23 14.21
CA GLU A 197 2.88 0.45 15.04
C GLU A 197 3.23 -1.05 15.01
N ASP A 198 3.49 -1.60 13.82
CA ASP A 198 3.90 -3.00 13.66
C ASP A 198 5.23 -3.29 14.38
N THR A 199 6.18 -2.34 14.33
CA THR A 199 7.45 -2.43 15.04
C THR A 199 7.25 -2.49 16.55
N ARG A 200 6.37 -1.64 17.10
CA ARG A 200 6.04 -1.66 18.54
C ARG A 200 5.40 -2.97 18.97
N LEU A 201 4.56 -3.54 18.10
CA LEU A 201 3.90 -4.83 18.32
C LEU A 201 4.82 -6.04 18.09
N GLY A 202 6.04 -5.85 17.58
CA GLY A 202 6.96 -6.95 17.27
C GLY A 202 6.47 -7.87 16.15
N VAL A 203 5.75 -7.32 15.17
CA VAL A 203 5.10 -8.10 14.10
C VAL A 203 6.11 -8.86 13.23
N GLN A 204 7.23 -8.21 12.89
CA GLN A 204 8.28 -8.85 12.09
C GLN A 204 8.95 -9.99 12.86
N GLU A 205 9.25 -9.78 14.14
CA GLU A 205 9.81 -10.82 15.01
C GLU A 205 8.86 -11.99 15.15
N TYR A 206 7.55 -11.75 15.30
CA TYR A 206 6.55 -12.81 15.27
C TYR A 206 6.56 -13.56 13.94
N ALA A 207 6.52 -12.85 12.83
CA ALA A 207 6.47 -13.49 11.51
C ALA A 207 7.74 -14.30 11.21
N ILE A 208 8.92 -13.82 11.62
CA ILE A 208 10.19 -14.56 11.48
C ILE A 208 10.16 -15.81 12.36
N ASN A 209 9.90 -15.65 13.67
CA ASN A 209 10.06 -16.73 14.64
C ASN A 209 8.94 -17.78 14.59
N LYS A 210 7.72 -17.39 14.22
CA LYS A 210 6.53 -18.25 14.24
C LYS A 210 6.09 -18.69 12.86
N LEU A 211 6.25 -17.84 11.85
CA LEU A 211 5.80 -18.12 10.47
C LEU A 211 6.97 -18.43 9.53
N GLY A 212 8.22 -18.34 9.98
CA GLY A 212 9.39 -18.76 9.22
C GLY A 212 9.69 -17.89 8.00
N ILE A 213 9.23 -16.63 7.97
CA ILE A 213 9.60 -15.72 6.88
C ILE A 213 11.09 -15.35 7.01
N GLN A 214 11.73 -15.10 5.87
CA GLN A 214 13.15 -14.74 5.81
C GLN A 214 13.39 -13.29 5.38
N ALA A 215 12.35 -12.64 4.83
CA ALA A 215 12.42 -11.30 4.28
C ALA A 215 11.41 -10.38 4.96
N VAL A 216 11.87 -9.20 5.35
CA VAL A 216 11.04 -8.17 6.00
C VAL A 216 11.33 -6.82 5.37
N GLU A 217 10.36 -5.92 5.41
CA GLU A 217 10.48 -4.57 4.85
C GLU A 217 10.20 -3.52 5.92
N LEU A 218 11.09 -2.54 6.04
CA LEU A 218 10.93 -1.38 6.92
C LEU A 218 10.24 -0.26 6.15
N LYS A 219 9.00 0.06 6.56
CA LYS A 219 8.21 1.11 5.90
C LYS A 219 8.18 2.37 6.75
N TRP A 220 8.79 3.42 6.23
CA TRP A 220 8.76 4.76 6.83
C TRP A 220 7.97 5.79 6.03
N GLY A 221 7.54 5.46 4.83
CA GLY A 221 6.81 6.37 3.94
C GLY A 221 6.17 5.64 2.76
N GLN A 222 5.38 6.36 1.98
CA GLN A 222 4.80 5.86 0.73
C GLN A 222 4.71 6.99 -0.29
N GLY A 223 5.09 6.74 -1.55
CA GLY A 223 5.10 7.79 -2.58
C GLY A 223 3.71 8.36 -2.93
N ALA A 224 2.63 7.69 -2.53
CA ALA A 224 1.28 8.19 -2.75
C ALA A 224 0.90 9.35 -1.82
N LYS A 225 1.49 9.43 -0.62
CA LYS A 225 1.15 10.43 0.38
C LYS A 225 2.23 10.55 1.46
N ASP A 226 2.51 11.78 1.89
CA ASP A 226 3.46 12.09 2.97
C ASP A 226 2.78 12.03 4.36
N ILE A 227 1.85 11.09 4.53
CA ILE A 227 1.17 10.79 5.79
C ILE A 227 1.20 9.27 6.06
N GLY A 228 0.93 8.87 7.31
CA GLY A 228 0.84 7.46 7.64
C GLY A 228 -0.32 6.75 6.94
N GLY A 229 -0.31 5.41 6.95
CA GLY A 229 -1.41 4.61 6.42
C GLY A 229 -2.73 4.97 7.11
N GLU A 230 -3.82 4.95 6.35
CA GLU A 230 -5.12 5.40 6.82
C GLU A 230 -6.20 4.38 6.43
N VAL A 231 -7.11 4.09 7.35
CA VAL A 231 -8.20 3.13 7.15
C VAL A 231 -9.50 3.68 7.73
N LYS A 232 -10.59 3.54 6.96
CA LYS A 232 -11.95 3.88 7.37
C LYS A 232 -12.58 2.76 8.19
N ILE A 233 -13.18 3.12 9.33
CA ILE A 233 -13.79 2.21 10.29
C ILE A 233 -15.26 2.58 10.49
N LYS A 234 -16.16 1.64 10.22
CA LYS A 234 -17.62 1.84 10.30
C LYS A 234 -18.23 1.48 11.66
N SER A 235 -17.40 1.07 12.62
CA SER A 235 -17.85 0.60 13.93
C SER A 235 -17.18 1.40 15.05
N LEU A 236 -18.00 2.00 15.92
CA LEU A 236 -17.53 2.68 17.12
C LEU A 236 -16.73 1.72 18.03
N ALA A 237 -17.23 0.51 18.24
CA ALA A 237 -16.56 -0.48 19.09
C ALA A 237 -15.15 -0.82 18.56
N LYS A 238 -15.01 -0.96 17.23
CA LYS A 238 -13.72 -1.19 16.58
C LYS A 238 -12.80 0.02 16.67
N ALA A 239 -13.34 1.23 16.50
CA ALA A 239 -12.60 2.47 16.64
C ALA A 239 -12.02 2.62 18.07
N GLN A 240 -12.83 2.35 19.09
CA GLN A 240 -12.39 2.36 20.49
C GLN A 240 -11.35 1.26 20.78
N GLU A 241 -11.53 0.07 20.22
CA GLU A 241 -10.55 -1.01 20.35
C GLU A 241 -9.19 -0.60 19.76
N LEU A 242 -9.17 -0.04 18.55
CA LEU A 242 -7.93 0.39 17.92
C LEU A 242 -7.25 1.53 18.69
N LYS A 243 -8.02 2.46 19.25
CA LYS A 243 -7.46 3.49 20.15
C LYS A 243 -6.81 2.86 21.38
N ARG A 244 -7.46 1.88 22.03
CA ARG A 244 -6.87 1.11 23.16
C ARG A 244 -5.62 0.33 22.74
N ARG A 245 -5.54 -0.14 21.49
CA ARG A 245 -4.34 -0.76 20.91
C ARG A 245 -3.23 0.27 20.57
N GLY A 246 -3.43 1.56 20.84
CA GLY A 246 -2.43 2.62 20.69
C GLY A 246 -2.43 3.34 19.34
N TYR A 247 -3.44 3.11 18.51
CA TYR A 247 -3.61 3.82 17.24
C TYR A 247 -4.13 5.24 17.43
N ILE A 248 -3.83 6.10 16.46
CA ILE A 248 -4.49 7.41 16.35
C ILE A 248 -5.82 7.17 15.64
N VAL A 249 -6.92 7.51 16.31
CA VAL A 249 -8.27 7.38 15.77
C VAL A 249 -8.97 8.73 15.84
N LEU A 250 -9.47 9.19 14.70
CA LEU A 250 -10.12 10.48 14.53
C LEU A 250 -11.50 10.29 13.87
N PRO A 251 -12.53 11.05 14.25
CA PRO A 251 -12.61 11.82 15.50
C PRO A 251 -12.46 10.91 16.73
N ASP A 252 -12.20 11.48 17.93
CA ASP A 252 -11.90 10.67 19.12
C ASP A 252 -13.07 9.73 19.47
N PRO A 253 -12.92 8.39 19.38
CA PRO A 253 -13.99 7.44 19.64
C PRO A 253 -14.37 7.27 21.13
N GLU A 254 -13.68 7.96 22.03
CA GLU A 254 -13.98 7.98 23.47
C GLU A 254 -14.63 9.30 23.93
N ASP A 255 -14.72 10.31 23.05
CA ASP A 255 -15.39 11.57 23.36
C ASP A 255 -16.93 11.39 23.29
N PRO A 256 -17.67 11.68 24.38
CA PRO A 256 -19.13 11.53 24.41
C PRO A 256 -19.87 12.32 23.32
N SER A 257 -19.35 13.49 22.92
CA SER A 257 -19.93 14.30 21.85
C SER A 257 -19.78 13.65 20.48
N VAL A 258 -18.62 13.04 20.23
CA VAL A 258 -18.32 12.30 19.00
C VAL A 258 -19.17 11.04 18.92
N ILE A 259 -19.31 10.30 20.02
CA ILE A 259 -20.15 9.11 20.12
C ILE A 259 -21.60 9.46 19.75
N GLN A 260 -22.17 10.50 20.38
CA GLN A 260 -23.53 10.93 20.07
C GLN A 260 -23.70 11.38 18.62
N ALA A 261 -22.71 12.08 18.05
CA ALA A 261 -22.75 12.51 16.66
C ALA A 261 -22.70 11.31 15.69
N PHE A 262 -21.92 10.29 16.00
CA PHE A 262 -21.86 9.03 15.24
C PHE A 262 -23.19 8.27 15.29
N GLU A 263 -23.74 8.09 16.49
CA GLU A 263 -25.02 7.39 16.71
C GLU A 263 -26.20 8.11 16.06
N LYS A 264 -26.18 9.45 16.02
CA LYS A 264 -27.15 10.29 15.29
C LYS A 264 -26.94 10.28 13.77
N GLY A 265 -25.88 9.67 13.27
CA GLY A 265 -25.55 9.59 11.84
C GLY A 265 -25.02 10.91 11.25
N SER A 266 -24.55 11.84 12.08
CA SER A 266 -23.92 13.10 11.62
C SER A 266 -22.65 12.84 10.81
N PHE A 267 -21.96 11.74 11.11
CA PHE A 267 -20.91 11.15 10.28
C PHE A 267 -21.00 9.62 10.38
N LYS A 268 -20.38 8.90 9.44
CA LYS A 268 -20.60 7.45 9.27
C LYS A 268 -19.37 6.59 9.51
N GLU A 269 -18.19 7.20 9.64
CA GLU A 269 -16.91 6.48 9.63
C GLU A 269 -15.88 7.21 10.51
N PHE A 270 -15.07 6.44 11.24
CA PHE A 270 -13.85 6.90 11.88
C PHE A 270 -12.65 6.64 10.96
N GLU A 271 -11.57 7.38 11.17
CA GLU A 271 -10.30 7.24 10.49
C GLU A 271 -9.23 6.78 11.47
N ARG A 272 -8.56 5.67 11.15
CA ARG A 272 -7.36 5.24 11.86
C ARG A 272 -6.14 5.66 11.07
N HIS A 273 -5.30 6.47 11.71
CA HIS A 273 -4.06 7.01 11.17
C HIS A 273 -2.86 6.27 11.77
N SER A 274 -1.92 5.87 10.92
CA SER A 274 -0.62 5.36 11.34
C SER A 274 0.34 6.52 11.61
N ARG A 275 1.30 6.32 12.49
CA ARG A 275 2.36 7.32 12.70
C ARG A 275 3.32 7.33 11.53
N LEU A 276 3.78 8.52 11.19
CA LEU A 276 4.92 8.71 10.32
C LEU A 276 6.19 8.31 11.07
N GLY A 277 7.04 7.49 10.45
CA GLY A 277 8.35 7.17 10.99
C GLY A 277 9.30 8.34 10.79
N MET A 278 9.78 8.93 11.89
CA MET A 278 10.88 9.90 11.86
C MET A 278 12.19 9.13 11.83
N VAL A 279 12.68 8.83 10.62
CA VAL A 279 13.84 7.96 10.44
C VAL A 279 15.13 8.75 10.63
N GLU A 280 15.99 8.22 11.48
CA GLU A 280 17.38 8.64 11.63
C GLU A 280 18.28 7.45 11.32
N GLU A 281 19.48 7.69 10.79
CA GLU A 281 20.41 6.63 10.38
C GLU A 281 20.69 5.63 11.52
N GLU A 282 20.98 6.13 12.73
CA GLU A 282 21.32 5.27 13.87
C GLU A 282 20.14 4.40 14.31
N SER A 283 18.93 4.96 14.36
CA SER A 283 17.73 4.20 14.74
C SER A 283 17.36 3.16 13.68
N PHE A 284 17.54 3.48 12.40
CA PHE A 284 17.36 2.54 11.31
C PHE A 284 18.34 1.37 11.39
N MET A 285 19.64 1.66 11.52
CA MET A 285 20.68 0.63 11.57
C MET A 285 20.48 -0.30 12.78
N ARG A 286 20.11 0.27 13.93
CA ARG A 286 19.74 -0.50 15.12
C ARG A 286 18.57 -1.45 14.84
N ARG A 287 17.52 -0.96 14.17
CA ARG A 287 16.37 -1.79 13.82
C ARG A 287 16.75 -2.92 12.85
N VAL A 288 17.61 -2.65 11.88
CA VAL A 288 18.15 -3.68 10.96
C VAL A 288 18.91 -4.75 11.74
N GLU A 289 19.73 -4.38 12.72
CA GLU A 289 20.44 -5.34 13.57
C GLU A 289 19.51 -6.20 14.42
N GLU A 290 18.48 -5.60 15.02
CA GLU A 290 17.45 -6.33 15.78
C GLU A 290 16.76 -7.40 14.93
N LEU A 291 16.36 -7.04 13.71
CA LEU A 291 15.72 -7.96 12.77
C LEU A 291 16.65 -9.08 12.32
N ARG A 292 17.92 -8.77 12.06
CA ARG A 292 18.93 -9.80 11.75
C ARG A 292 19.15 -10.74 12.92
N LYS A 293 19.21 -10.23 14.15
CA LYS A 293 19.29 -11.05 15.39
C LYS A 293 18.05 -11.92 15.57
N ALA A 294 16.87 -11.43 15.16
CA ALA A 294 15.64 -12.21 15.16
C ALA A 294 15.59 -13.29 14.06
N GLY A 295 16.50 -13.26 13.07
CA GLY A 295 16.60 -14.28 12.03
C GLY A 295 16.26 -13.80 10.61
N ALA A 296 15.99 -12.50 10.40
CA ALA A 296 15.78 -11.97 9.05
C ALA A 296 17.04 -12.13 8.20
N LYS A 297 16.92 -12.83 7.07
CA LYS A 297 17.99 -12.95 6.06
C LYS A 297 18.05 -11.72 5.17
N TYR A 298 16.88 -11.16 4.84
CA TYR A 298 16.73 -9.98 3.99
C TYR A 298 15.93 -8.91 4.74
N VAL A 299 16.47 -7.69 4.74
CA VAL A 299 15.78 -6.51 5.27
C VAL A 299 15.77 -5.49 4.13
N PHE A 300 14.57 -5.16 3.67
CA PHE A 300 14.30 -4.17 2.63
C PHE A 300 13.92 -2.82 3.23
#